data_AF-A0A9Q9B2Q6-F1
#
_entry.id   AF-A0A9Q9B2Q6-F1
#
_cell.length_a   1.000
_cell.length_b   1.000
_cell.length_c   1.000
_cell.angle_alpha   90.00
_cell.angle_beta   90.00
_cell.angle_gamma   90.00
#
_symmetry.space_group_name_H-M   'P 1'
#
loop_
_entity.id
_entity.type
_entity.pdbx_description
1 polymer ?
#
loop_
_entity_poly.entity_id
_entity_poly.type
_entity_poly.pdbx_seq_one_letter_code
_entity_poly.pdbx_strand_id
1 'polypeptide(L)'
;MNKKRILYAGLFGALTALIVLLAGCPNSLAKTNPSGGGTVKPHSGQGQNPDNSGQPAPFIPKYVPVTEVVLHDVNDELIEEDTTLPVKLGEQFQLKPVIKPENATNKEVEYKYEENLVSVTEDGLVTGKKKGPATVNVWVDGKKRTSIGFQIKDDSSVTFDKTEIKTDYQTESASAVITKKTTHSKYFYSLRYADGKGDWVEHTSVSAGNIDTITVKLKENKSLFERRAYLVFKTDNTDKAKLIREIPIIQKAHPKPVLTTKWIHGITEPLDGDLKPEAAASPLYRKWEETASTKWFNARKLCYTEKFKAVQDNQMCWAMSTADLIHWWMRENKDNLARYVQKKGIIAGTEEYKIYAGEYKGGSGDAGEGEKSSVANVFRKSFPNTGADLNTAVNWYLRGNTSPLQKEAPPGIVKDVFGGQDDLTKLIISRAVKTKAEFEQMIKEALKEGHAIAVIIKPVKNVLDPLHVVTVWGVVFDEDNNIVELWNSDSNDAYSHIVKFGVHYPGGVPHKINYGAKNDKGDTRIEEVIIMKSAKKEFEEWLDAHP
;
A
#
# COMPACT_ATOMS: atom_id res chain seq x y z
N MET A 1 24.30 -22.57 -28.55
CA MET A 1 25.42 -21.60 -28.74
C MET A 1 24.77 -20.23 -28.86
N ASN A 2 24.99 -19.18 -28.06
CA ASN A 2 26.04 -18.78 -27.13
C ASN A 2 25.40 -18.10 -25.91
N LYS A 3 25.88 -18.46 -24.71
CA LYS A 3 25.68 -17.73 -23.46
C LYS A 3 26.63 -16.54 -23.42
N LYS A 4 26.18 -15.35 -23.02
CA LYS A 4 27.06 -14.34 -22.40
C LYS A 4 26.36 -13.69 -21.20
N ARG A 5 26.90 -14.05 -20.02
CA ARG A 5 26.81 -13.32 -18.75
C ARG A 5 27.61 -12.04 -18.87
N ILE A 6 27.12 -10.93 -18.31
CA ILE A 6 27.96 -9.83 -17.81
C ILE A 6 27.42 -9.42 -16.43
N LEU A 7 28.30 -9.56 -15.43
CA LEU A 7 28.27 -8.97 -14.10
C LEU A 7 28.49 -7.46 -14.20
N TYR A 8 27.89 -6.67 -13.30
CA TYR A 8 28.62 -5.63 -12.56
C TYR A 8 28.06 -5.51 -11.15
N ALA A 9 28.98 -5.42 -10.20
CA ALA A 9 28.79 -5.33 -8.76
C ALA A 9 29.38 -4.01 -8.25
N GLY A 10 28.87 -3.58 -7.10
CA GLY A 10 29.53 -2.66 -6.15
C GLY A 10 28.83 -1.31 -5.98
N LEU A 11 28.73 -0.71 -4.79
CA LEU A 11 29.06 -1.10 -3.40
C LEU A 11 28.58 0.08 -2.49
N PHE A 12 28.62 -0.12 -1.16
CA PHE A 12 28.41 0.82 -0.03
C PHE A 12 26.97 0.93 0.50
N GLY A 13 26.70 0.71 1.79
CA GLY A 13 27.56 0.33 2.92
C GLY A 13 26.69 -0.01 4.14
N ALA A 14 27.08 -1.05 4.86
CA ALA A 14 26.61 -1.35 6.20
C ALA A 14 27.81 -1.17 7.15
N LEU A 15 27.61 -0.47 8.26
CA LEU A 15 28.57 -0.51 9.38
C LEU A 15 27.82 -0.55 10.70
N THR A 16 27.82 -1.74 11.29
CA THR A 16 27.66 -2.00 12.72
C THR A 16 29.00 -1.73 13.41
N ALA A 17 28.98 -1.13 14.60
CA ALA A 17 30.13 -1.10 15.50
C ALA A 17 29.67 -1.36 16.95
N LEU A 18 30.33 -2.34 17.57
CA LEU A 18 30.17 -2.81 18.93
C LEU A 18 31.46 -2.49 19.71
N ILE A 19 31.30 -1.83 20.86
CA ILE A 19 32.09 -1.89 22.13
C ILE A 19 33.64 -1.84 22.06
N VAL A 20 34.23 -0.80 22.68
CA VAL A 20 35.35 -0.93 23.66
C VAL A 20 35.20 0.19 24.72
N LEU A 21 35.08 -0.20 25.99
CA LEU A 21 35.15 0.65 27.19
C LEU A 21 36.49 0.34 27.88
N LEU A 22 37.35 1.34 28.06
CA LEU A 22 38.51 1.24 28.95
C LEU A 22 38.75 2.56 29.72
N ALA A 23 38.68 2.40 31.05
CA ALA A 23 39.49 2.97 32.13
C ALA A 23 39.63 4.49 32.34
N GLY A 24 39.28 4.91 33.56
CA GLY A 24 39.73 6.15 34.19
C GLY A 24 39.14 6.37 35.60
N CYS A 25 39.78 5.83 36.64
CA CYS A 25 39.70 6.34 38.03
C CYS A 25 40.54 7.64 38.15
N PRO A 26 40.46 8.52 39.20
CA PRO A 26 40.27 8.18 40.63
C PRO A 26 39.52 9.18 41.57
N ASN A 27 39.27 8.73 42.81
CA ASN A 27 39.22 9.41 44.13
C ASN A 27 38.52 10.79 44.35
N SER A 28 37.58 10.88 45.31
CA SER A 28 37.82 11.26 46.73
C SER A 28 36.54 11.78 47.46
N LEU A 29 36.43 11.46 48.77
CA LEU A 29 35.99 12.29 49.93
C LEU A 29 34.65 13.09 49.86
N ALA A 30 33.78 13.25 50.87
CA ALA A 30 33.78 12.95 52.31
C ALA A 30 32.34 13.11 52.92
N LYS A 31 32.12 12.44 54.07
CA LYS A 31 31.36 12.84 55.30
C LYS A 31 29.84 13.12 55.25
N THR A 32 29.10 12.46 56.16
CA THR A 32 28.54 13.07 57.40
C THR A 32 28.20 12.04 58.49
N ASN A 33 28.40 12.47 59.73
CA ASN A 33 28.23 11.87 61.07
C ASN A 33 26.76 12.05 61.59
N PRO A 34 26.38 11.86 62.89
CA PRO A 34 27.05 11.24 64.05
C PRO A 34 26.12 10.37 64.97
N SER A 35 26.75 9.72 65.97
CA SER A 35 26.36 9.57 67.40
C SER A 35 26.85 8.20 67.90
N GLY A 36 27.55 8.02 69.01
CA GLY A 36 27.88 8.86 70.15
C GLY A 36 27.97 7.91 71.36
N GLY A 37 29.19 7.58 71.79
CA GLY A 37 29.45 6.78 73.00
C GLY A 37 30.33 7.56 73.98
N GLY A 38 30.12 7.33 75.28
CA GLY A 38 31.05 7.65 76.38
C GLY A 38 31.20 6.39 77.25
N THR A 39 32.40 5.79 77.38
CA THR A 39 33.44 6.00 78.41
C THR A 39 32.96 5.59 79.82
N VAL A 40 33.69 4.80 80.64
CA VAL A 40 34.98 5.06 81.30
C VAL A 40 35.56 3.75 81.94
N LYS A 41 36.91 3.70 82.06
CA LYS A 41 37.87 2.96 82.96
C LYS A 41 37.35 2.43 84.33
N PRO A 42 38.03 1.53 85.10
CA PRO A 42 39.50 1.50 85.38
C PRO A 42 40.17 0.13 85.70
N HIS A 43 41.37 0.24 86.26
CA HIS A 43 42.42 -0.74 86.58
C HIS A 43 42.26 -1.49 87.94
N SER A 44 43.00 -2.60 88.05
CA SER A 44 43.70 -3.17 89.24
C SER A 44 42.93 -3.96 90.31
N GLY A 45 43.59 -5.04 90.79
CA GLY A 45 43.51 -5.51 92.18
C GLY A 45 43.15 -6.99 92.39
N GLN A 46 44.09 -7.76 92.94
CA GLN A 46 43.99 -9.16 93.36
C GLN A 46 43.07 -9.39 94.58
N GLY A 47 42.50 -10.60 94.73
CA GLY A 47 42.21 -11.19 96.05
C GLY A 47 40.95 -12.07 96.21
N GLN A 48 41.17 -13.40 96.19
CA GLN A 48 40.51 -14.48 96.97
C GLN A 48 39.03 -14.94 96.73
N ASN A 49 38.94 -16.23 96.34
CA ASN A 49 37.94 -17.33 96.45
C ASN A 49 36.71 -17.18 97.40
N PRO A 50 35.65 -18.04 97.35
CA PRO A 50 35.45 -19.26 96.54
C PRO A 50 34.02 -19.53 95.96
N ASP A 51 33.96 -20.58 95.14
CA ASP A 51 32.86 -21.54 94.95
C ASP A 51 31.63 -21.27 94.03
N ASN A 52 31.50 -22.21 93.09
CA ASN A 52 30.30 -22.94 92.67
C ASN A 52 29.44 -22.53 91.43
N SER A 53 29.11 -23.61 90.73
CA SER A 53 28.00 -23.89 89.80
C SER A 53 28.19 -23.56 88.31
N GLY A 54 28.23 -24.65 87.53
CA GLY A 54 28.49 -24.67 86.10
C GLY A 54 27.35 -24.15 85.22
N GLN A 55 27.74 -23.70 84.04
CA GLN A 55 26.87 -23.36 82.92
C GLN A 55 27.23 -24.30 81.77
N PRO A 56 26.27 -25.04 81.15
CA PRO A 56 26.58 -25.85 79.98
C PRO A 56 26.88 -24.95 78.79
N ALA A 57 27.83 -25.38 77.95
CA ALA A 57 28.18 -24.71 76.71
C ALA A 57 26.95 -24.54 75.79
N PRO A 58 26.87 -23.46 74.99
CA PRO A 58 25.77 -23.24 74.06
C PRO A 58 25.65 -24.41 73.07
N PHE A 59 24.44 -24.95 72.94
CA PHE A 59 24.12 -25.99 71.97
C PHE A 59 24.25 -25.43 70.56
N ILE A 60 25.32 -25.79 69.85
CA ILE A 60 25.44 -25.54 68.41
C ILE A 60 24.64 -26.65 67.73
N PRO A 61 23.47 -26.37 67.12
CA PRO A 61 22.75 -27.39 66.36
C PRO A 61 23.67 -27.92 65.26
N LYS A 62 23.90 -29.24 65.27
CA LYS A 62 24.75 -29.93 64.30
C LYS A 62 24.12 -29.74 62.91
N TYR A 63 24.83 -29.07 62.01
CA TYR A 63 24.39 -28.91 60.63
C TYR A 63 24.28 -30.29 59.94
N VAL A 64 23.11 -30.57 59.38
CA VAL A 64 22.77 -31.77 58.62
C VAL A 64 22.58 -31.35 57.16
N PRO A 65 23.49 -31.76 56.25
CA PRO A 65 23.39 -31.38 54.84
C PRO A 65 22.24 -32.12 54.14
N VAL A 66 21.61 -31.44 53.19
CA VAL A 66 20.71 -32.09 52.22
C VAL A 66 21.52 -33.01 51.32
N THR A 67 21.10 -34.28 51.24
CA THR A 67 21.70 -35.30 50.37
C THR A 67 20.98 -35.38 49.03
N GLU A 68 19.66 -35.22 49.02
CA GLU A 68 18.82 -35.43 47.84
C GLU A 68 17.53 -34.61 47.94
N VAL A 69 16.98 -34.22 46.79
CA VAL A 69 15.64 -33.65 46.66
C VAL A 69 14.88 -34.46 45.63
N VAL A 70 13.78 -35.08 46.07
CA VAL A 70 12.91 -35.91 45.24
C VAL A 70 11.67 -35.10 44.87
N LEU A 71 11.23 -35.14 43.62
CA LEU A 71 10.04 -34.41 43.18
C LEU A 71 8.83 -35.32 43.15
N HIS A 72 7.71 -34.83 43.68
CA HIS A 72 6.40 -35.46 43.58
C HIS A 72 5.39 -34.52 42.91
N ASP A 73 4.29 -35.08 42.40
CA ASP A 73 3.16 -34.33 41.86
C ASP A 73 2.07 -34.05 42.92
N VAL A 74 0.91 -33.53 42.48
CA VAL A 74 -0.25 -33.29 43.37
C VAL A 74 -0.77 -34.55 44.08
N ASN A 75 -0.57 -35.74 43.51
CA ASN A 75 -1.02 -37.03 44.03
C ASN A 75 0.05 -37.76 44.83
N ASP A 76 1.19 -37.11 45.10
CA ASP A 76 2.37 -37.68 45.76
C ASP A 76 3.04 -38.81 44.93
N GLU A 77 2.81 -38.85 43.61
CA GLU A 77 3.54 -39.75 42.71
C GLU A 77 4.95 -39.23 42.44
N LEU A 78 5.93 -40.13 42.46
CA LEU A 78 7.33 -39.80 42.17
C LEU A 78 7.49 -39.33 40.72
N ILE A 79 8.15 -38.18 40.53
CA ILE A 79 8.57 -37.68 39.23
C ILE A 79 10.05 -38.04 39.04
N GLU A 80 10.34 -38.92 38.08
CA GLU A 80 11.72 -39.33 37.78
C GLU A 80 12.56 -38.14 37.29
N GLU A 81 13.84 -38.11 37.68
CA GLU A 81 14.78 -37.09 37.23
C GLU A 81 14.90 -37.05 35.70
N ASP A 82 15.16 -35.87 35.14
CA ASP A 82 15.27 -35.62 33.69
C ASP A 82 14.02 -35.97 32.87
N THR A 83 12.88 -36.23 33.52
CA THR A 83 11.59 -36.36 32.85
C THR A 83 11.18 -35.03 32.21
N THR A 84 10.50 -35.10 31.06
CA THR A 84 9.86 -33.94 30.44
C THR A 84 8.35 -34.10 30.46
N LEU A 85 7.67 -33.25 31.25
CA LEU A 85 6.22 -33.30 31.44
C LEU A 85 5.50 -32.37 30.44
N PRO A 86 4.39 -32.81 29.82
CA PRO A 86 3.59 -31.93 28.98
C PRO A 86 2.76 -30.97 29.83
N VAL A 87 2.80 -29.67 29.53
CA VAL A 87 1.95 -28.65 30.17
C VAL A 87 1.36 -27.77 29.07
N LYS A 88 0.09 -27.40 29.17
CA LYS A 88 -0.51 -26.46 28.21
C LYS A 88 -0.23 -25.01 28.59
N LEU A 89 -0.35 -24.11 27.62
CA LEU A 89 -0.17 -22.68 27.86
C LEU A 89 -1.24 -22.17 28.84
N GLY A 90 -0.81 -21.55 29.95
CA GLY A 90 -1.68 -21.10 31.05
C GLY A 90 -2.11 -22.19 32.04
N GLU A 91 -1.83 -23.46 31.77
CA GLU A 91 -2.08 -24.57 32.72
C GLU A 91 -1.03 -24.56 33.83
N GLN A 92 -1.46 -25.03 35.02
CA GLN A 92 -0.64 -25.07 36.21
C GLN A 92 -0.28 -26.52 36.57
N PHE A 93 0.97 -26.74 36.97
CA PHE A 93 1.49 -28.01 37.43
C PHE A 93 2.18 -27.81 38.78
N GLN A 94 1.77 -28.55 39.80
CA GLN A 94 2.32 -28.42 41.15
C GLN A 94 3.51 -29.37 41.33
N LEU A 95 4.67 -28.82 41.66
CA LEU A 95 5.82 -29.59 42.13
C LEU A 95 5.79 -29.66 43.66
N LYS A 96 6.03 -30.86 44.21
CA LYS A 96 6.23 -31.08 45.65
C LYS A 96 7.65 -31.61 45.91
N PRO A 97 8.62 -30.75 46.27
CA PRO A 97 9.96 -31.19 46.61
C PRO A 97 10.00 -31.84 48.00
N VAL A 98 10.52 -33.07 48.08
CA VAL A 98 10.76 -33.81 49.32
C VAL A 98 12.26 -33.85 49.59
N ILE A 99 12.67 -33.25 50.71
CA ILE A 99 14.08 -33.08 51.06
C ILE A 99 14.56 -34.23 51.95
N LYS A 100 15.69 -34.84 51.57
CA LYS A 100 16.33 -35.92 52.33
C LYS A 100 17.74 -35.51 52.81
N PRO A 101 18.16 -35.91 54.03
CA PRO A 101 17.33 -36.58 55.05
C PRO A 101 16.30 -35.61 55.64
N GLU A 102 15.24 -36.16 56.24
CA GLU A 102 14.14 -35.35 56.77
C GLU A 102 14.58 -34.36 57.86
N ASN A 103 15.69 -34.62 58.56
CA ASN A 103 16.26 -33.73 59.56
C ASN A 103 17.32 -32.75 59.01
N ALA A 104 17.37 -32.51 57.70
CA ALA A 104 18.25 -31.52 57.09
C ALA A 104 18.05 -30.11 57.70
N THR A 105 19.15 -29.38 57.91
CA THR A 105 19.14 -28.09 58.63
C THR A 105 18.51 -26.96 57.82
N ASN A 106 18.75 -26.89 56.50
CA ASN A 106 18.12 -25.93 55.60
C ASN A 106 17.24 -26.68 54.58
N LYS A 107 15.95 -26.34 54.56
CA LYS A 107 14.93 -26.93 53.70
C LYS A 107 14.31 -25.93 52.72
N GLU A 108 14.85 -24.72 52.65
CA GLU A 108 14.38 -23.69 51.74
C GLU A 108 14.66 -24.10 50.29
N VAL A 109 13.63 -24.08 49.46
CA VAL A 109 13.70 -24.46 48.06
C VAL A 109 13.69 -23.21 47.19
N GLU A 110 14.69 -23.10 46.33
CA GLU A 110 14.78 -22.04 45.32
C GLU A 110 14.59 -22.64 43.92
N TYR A 111 13.70 -22.04 43.12
CA TYR A 111 13.46 -22.44 41.74
C TYR A 111 14.16 -21.49 40.76
N LYS A 112 14.98 -22.02 39.86
CA LYS A 112 15.62 -21.25 38.77
C LYS A 112 15.15 -21.73 37.41
N TYR A 113 14.60 -20.82 36.62
CA TYR A 113 13.94 -21.10 35.35
C TYR A 113 13.99 -19.89 34.41
N GLU A 114 13.64 -20.09 33.14
CA GLU A 114 13.47 -18.99 32.19
C GLU A 114 12.08 -18.36 32.35
N GLU A 115 12.00 -17.15 32.90
CA GLU A 115 10.74 -16.47 33.21
C GLU A 115 9.82 -16.21 32.00
N ASN A 116 10.40 -16.24 30.79
CA ASN A 116 9.69 -16.09 29.52
C ASN A 116 8.94 -17.35 29.10
N LEU A 117 9.35 -18.53 29.61
CA LEU A 117 8.81 -19.83 29.23
C LEU A 117 7.84 -20.36 30.28
N VAL A 118 8.15 -20.18 31.56
CA VAL A 118 7.32 -20.60 32.71
C VAL A 118 7.40 -19.58 33.85
N SER A 119 6.46 -19.63 34.79
CA SER A 119 6.64 -19.08 36.15
C SER A 119 6.50 -20.19 37.17
N VAL A 120 7.22 -20.10 38.27
CA VAL A 120 7.11 -21.00 39.41
C VAL A 120 6.94 -20.17 40.67
N THR A 121 5.90 -20.44 41.46
CA THR A 121 5.71 -19.80 42.77
C THR A 121 6.67 -20.37 43.81
N GLU A 122 6.78 -19.72 44.98
CA GLU A 122 7.58 -20.25 46.10
C GLU A 122 7.13 -21.65 46.53
N ASP A 123 5.82 -21.94 46.44
CA ASP A 123 5.25 -23.25 46.75
C ASP A 123 5.43 -24.28 45.63
N GLY A 124 6.10 -23.96 44.52
CA GLY A 124 6.36 -24.91 43.43
C GLY A 124 5.25 -25.03 42.38
N LEU A 125 4.31 -24.08 42.31
CA LEU A 125 3.27 -24.07 41.28
C LEU A 125 3.82 -23.53 39.96
N VAL A 126 4.07 -24.41 39.00
CA VAL A 126 4.59 -24.10 37.67
C VAL A 126 3.44 -23.69 36.75
N THR A 127 3.55 -22.58 36.02
CA THR A 127 2.59 -22.15 35.00
C THR A 127 3.28 -21.99 33.64
N GLY A 128 2.76 -22.61 32.59
CA GLY A 128 3.29 -22.48 31.23
C GLY A 128 2.99 -21.11 30.60
N LYS A 129 4.01 -20.39 30.13
CA LYS A 129 3.86 -19.06 29.52
C LYS A 129 4.06 -19.02 28.00
N LYS A 130 5.00 -19.83 27.48
CA LYS A 130 5.34 -19.83 26.05
C LYS A 130 5.65 -21.23 25.55
N LYS A 131 5.16 -21.53 24.34
CA LYS A 131 5.40 -22.81 23.65
C LYS A 131 6.89 -23.11 23.54
N GLY A 132 7.28 -24.32 23.90
CA GLY A 132 8.65 -24.81 23.78
C GLY A 132 9.08 -25.65 24.98
N PRO A 133 10.30 -26.20 24.93
CA PRO A 133 10.90 -26.86 26.07
C PRO A 133 11.30 -25.81 27.12
N ALA A 134 10.99 -26.07 28.39
CA ALA A 134 11.45 -25.28 29.52
C ALA A 134 12.07 -26.21 30.57
N THR A 135 12.97 -25.67 31.38
CA THR A 135 13.60 -26.41 32.47
C THR A 135 13.44 -25.63 33.76
N VAL A 136 12.97 -26.31 34.81
CA VAL A 136 12.93 -25.78 36.17
C VAL A 136 14.01 -26.49 36.98
N ASN A 137 14.97 -25.72 37.48
CA ASN A 137 16.05 -26.24 38.34
C ASN A 137 15.66 -26.00 39.80
N VAL A 138 15.81 -27.04 40.62
CA VAL A 138 15.50 -26.99 42.05
C VAL A 138 16.80 -26.90 42.83
N TRP A 139 16.94 -25.85 43.62
CA TRP A 139 18.13 -25.54 44.41
C TRP A 139 17.78 -25.60 45.89
N VAL A 140 18.65 -26.23 46.67
CA VAL A 140 18.56 -26.22 48.12
C VAL A 140 19.98 -26.07 48.65
N ASP A 141 20.15 -25.13 49.58
CA ASP A 141 21.42 -24.82 50.21
C ASP A 141 22.53 -24.45 49.20
N GLY A 142 22.19 -23.56 48.26
CA GLY A 142 23.11 -23.03 47.26
C GLY A 142 23.61 -24.03 46.21
N LYS A 143 23.05 -25.25 46.17
CA LYS A 143 23.40 -26.28 45.19
C LYS A 143 22.17 -26.70 44.38
N LYS A 144 22.33 -26.85 43.06
CA LYS A 144 21.33 -27.51 42.22
C LYS A 144 21.21 -28.96 42.69
N ARG A 145 19.99 -29.37 43.06
CA ARG A 145 19.70 -30.73 43.55
C ARG A 145 19.09 -31.61 42.49
N THR A 146 18.18 -31.05 41.69
CA THR A 146 17.55 -31.77 40.58
C THR A 146 17.02 -30.78 39.53
N SER A 147 16.51 -31.30 38.42
CA SER A 147 15.80 -30.52 37.40
C SER A 147 14.67 -31.31 36.78
N ILE A 148 13.63 -30.58 36.38
CA ILE A 148 12.50 -31.15 35.64
C ILE A 148 12.30 -30.39 34.33
N GLY A 149 12.06 -31.14 33.25
CA GLY A 149 11.71 -30.61 31.95
C GLY A 149 10.20 -30.41 31.83
N PHE A 150 9.79 -29.35 31.15
CA PHE A 150 8.42 -29.12 30.74
C PHE A 150 8.37 -28.92 29.24
N GLN A 151 7.48 -29.62 28.56
CA GLN A 151 7.15 -29.37 27.16
C GLN A 151 5.86 -28.55 27.10
N ILE A 152 5.99 -27.23 26.98
CA ILE A 152 4.82 -26.35 26.86
C ILE A 152 4.20 -26.54 25.48
N LYS A 153 3.03 -27.14 25.43
CA LYS A 153 2.22 -27.31 24.24
C LYS A 153 1.29 -26.12 24.06
N ASP A 154 1.15 -25.70 22.82
CA ASP A 154 0.17 -24.69 22.42
C ASP A 154 -1.00 -25.41 21.75
N ASP A 155 -2.09 -25.62 22.49
CA ASP A 155 -3.38 -26.09 21.98
C ASP A 155 -4.37 -24.93 21.77
N SER A 156 -3.84 -23.71 21.61
CA SER A 156 -4.66 -22.55 21.30
C SER A 156 -5.45 -22.77 20.03
N SER A 157 -6.78 -22.80 20.16
CA SER A 157 -7.70 -22.84 19.04
C SER A 157 -8.44 -21.51 18.98
N VAL A 158 -8.66 -21.06 17.74
CA VAL A 158 -9.47 -19.87 17.46
C VAL A 158 -10.59 -20.27 16.54
N THR A 159 -11.82 -20.03 16.96
CA THR A 159 -12.98 -20.18 16.10
C THR A 159 -13.65 -18.84 15.89
N PHE A 160 -14.22 -18.68 14.70
CA PHE A 160 -14.99 -17.52 14.29
C PHE A 160 -16.36 -18.01 13.84
N ASP A 161 -17.42 -17.39 14.34
CA ASP A 161 -18.81 -17.67 13.92
C ASP A 161 -19.07 -17.27 12.46
N LYS A 162 -18.27 -16.35 11.91
CA LYS A 162 -18.37 -15.90 10.53
C LYS A 162 -17.07 -16.08 9.76
N THR A 163 -17.24 -16.38 8.48
CA THR A 163 -16.15 -16.44 7.49
C THR A 163 -16.06 -15.16 6.66
N GLU A 164 -17.16 -14.39 6.56
CA GLU A 164 -17.26 -13.11 5.87
C GLU A 164 -18.44 -12.29 6.39
N ILE A 165 -18.45 -11.00 6.07
CA ILE A 165 -19.57 -10.09 6.25
C ILE A 165 -19.96 -9.57 4.86
N LYS A 166 -21.19 -9.84 4.43
CA LYS A 166 -21.76 -9.34 3.16
C LYS A 166 -23.00 -8.52 3.44
N THR A 167 -23.06 -7.35 2.83
CA THR A 167 -24.08 -6.33 3.13
C THR A 167 -24.50 -5.62 1.85
N ASP A 168 -25.73 -5.11 1.85
CA ASP A 168 -26.19 -4.18 0.82
C ASP A 168 -25.55 -2.80 1.00
N TYR A 169 -25.83 -1.88 0.07
CA TYR A 169 -25.16 -0.57 0.00
C TYR A 169 -25.56 0.41 1.11
N GLN A 170 -26.69 0.24 1.81
CA GLN A 170 -27.28 1.23 2.72
C GLN A 170 -26.58 1.29 4.10
N THR A 171 -26.68 2.44 4.78
CA THR A 171 -26.13 2.73 6.13
C THR A 171 -26.75 1.88 7.25
N GLU A 172 -28.06 1.64 7.21
CA GLU A 172 -28.81 1.28 8.44
C GLU A 172 -28.95 -0.21 8.74
N SER A 173 -28.38 -1.11 7.93
CA SER A 173 -28.72 -2.55 7.99
C SER A 173 -27.57 -3.52 8.28
N ALA A 174 -26.36 -3.01 8.55
CA ALA A 174 -25.16 -3.84 8.59
C ALA A 174 -24.41 -3.78 9.91
N SER A 175 -25.11 -3.97 11.03
CA SER A 175 -24.45 -4.37 12.28
C SER A 175 -24.07 -5.84 12.17
N ALA A 176 -22.82 -6.14 11.79
CA ALA A 176 -22.35 -7.51 11.77
C ALA A 176 -21.54 -7.81 13.03
N VAL A 177 -22.04 -8.78 13.78
CA VAL A 177 -21.38 -9.36 14.94
C VAL A 177 -20.44 -10.47 14.48
N ILE A 178 -19.19 -10.46 14.95
CA ILE A 178 -18.26 -11.57 14.87
C ILE A 178 -17.90 -11.98 16.29
N THR A 179 -18.09 -13.27 16.56
CA THR A 179 -17.72 -13.91 17.80
C THR A 179 -16.46 -14.72 17.59
N LYS A 180 -15.39 -14.32 18.28
CA LYS A 180 -14.11 -15.02 18.32
C LYS A 180 -14.00 -15.75 19.65
N LYS A 181 -13.83 -17.07 19.62
CA LYS A 181 -13.60 -17.88 20.81
C LYS A 181 -12.17 -18.40 20.85
N THR A 182 -11.50 -18.26 21.98
CA THR A 182 -10.07 -18.59 22.16
C THR A 182 -9.89 -19.50 23.36
N THR A 183 -9.02 -20.50 23.29
CA THR A 183 -8.74 -21.33 24.48
C THR A 183 -7.82 -20.62 25.49
N HIS A 184 -6.74 -19.96 25.07
CA HIS A 184 -5.71 -19.46 26.02
C HIS A 184 -5.07 -18.10 25.66
N SER A 185 -5.57 -17.34 24.66
CA SER A 185 -4.89 -16.12 24.18
C SER A 185 -5.83 -14.99 23.74
N LYS A 186 -5.50 -13.75 24.13
CA LYS A 186 -6.15 -12.53 23.63
C LYS A 186 -5.52 -12.13 22.29
N TYR A 187 -6.13 -12.57 21.18
CA TYR A 187 -5.68 -12.16 19.84
C TYR A 187 -6.07 -10.73 19.49
N PHE A 188 -5.25 -10.10 18.65
CA PHE A 188 -5.41 -8.73 18.20
C PHE A 188 -6.07 -8.71 16.83
N TYR A 189 -6.82 -7.65 16.56
CA TYR A 189 -7.37 -7.40 15.24
C TYR A 189 -7.14 -5.96 14.83
N SER A 190 -7.00 -5.76 13.52
CA SER A 190 -6.91 -4.44 12.89
C SER A 190 -7.81 -4.41 11.66
N LEU A 191 -8.20 -3.21 11.24
CA LEU A 191 -8.92 -3.02 10.00
C LEU A 191 -7.95 -2.74 8.85
N ARG A 192 -8.18 -3.37 7.69
CA ARG A 192 -7.45 -3.10 6.44
C ARG A 192 -8.44 -2.88 5.31
N TYR A 193 -8.27 -1.81 4.55
CA TYR A 193 -9.10 -1.54 3.37
C TYR A 193 -8.45 -2.12 2.11
N ALA A 194 -9.26 -2.68 1.21
CA ALA A 194 -8.76 -3.27 -0.03
C ALA A 194 -8.08 -2.22 -0.92
N ASP A 195 -8.56 -0.98 -0.88
CA ASP A 195 -8.08 0.14 -1.67
C ASP A 195 -7.04 1.02 -0.93
N GLY A 196 -6.56 0.57 0.23
CA GLY A 196 -5.46 1.19 0.98
C GLY A 196 -5.88 2.22 2.03
N LYS A 197 -7.06 2.85 1.90
CA LYS A 197 -7.58 3.79 2.92
C LYS A 197 -9.10 3.89 2.85
N GLY A 198 -9.76 3.81 3.99
CA GLY A 198 -11.19 4.05 4.12
C GLY A 198 -11.56 4.48 5.53
N ASP A 199 -12.76 5.01 5.66
CA ASP A 199 -13.38 5.44 6.93
C ASP A 199 -14.84 4.97 7.01
N TRP A 200 -15.24 4.04 6.12
CA TRP A 200 -16.61 3.58 5.96
C TRP A 200 -16.97 2.37 6.84
N VAL A 201 -16.03 1.89 7.65
CA VAL A 201 -16.25 0.82 8.62
C VAL A 201 -15.90 1.36 9.99
N GLU A 202 -16.89 1.44 10.86
CA GLU A 202 -16.71 1.65 12.29
C GLU A 202 -16.77 0.30 13.01
N HIS A 203 -16.05 0.16 14.11
CA HIS A 203 -16.08 -1.08 14.88
C HIS A 203 -15.95 -0.85 16.39
N THR A 204 -16.56 -1.75 17.16
CA THR A 204 -16.44 -1.83 18.62
C THR A 204 -16.24 -3.28 19.03
N SER A 205 -15.46 -3.53 20.08
CA SER A 205 -15.29 -4.89 20.64
C SER A 205 -15.60 -4.94 22.12
N VAL A 206 -16.30 -6.00 22.53
CA VAL A 206 -16.58 -6.33 23.92
C VAL A 206 -16.02 -7.73 24.19
N SER A 207 -15.19 -7.87 25.23
CA SER A 207 -14.61 -9.15 25.62
C SER A 207 -15.29 -9.67 26.90
N ALA A 208 -15.74 -10.92 26.87
CA ALA A 208 -16.33 -11.62 28.01
C ALA A 208 -15.61 -12.97 28.18
N GLY A 209 -14.62 -13.03 29.07
CA GLY A 209 -13.74 -14.19 29.24
C GLY A 209 -13.00 -14.53 27.94
N ASN A 210 -13.22 -15.75 27.44
CA ASN A 210 -12.59 -16.30 26.24
C ASN A 210 -13.33 -15.97 24.93
N ILE A 211 -14.32 -15.07 25.00
CA ILE A 211 -15.15 -14.66 23.88
C ILE A 211 -14.94 -13.17 23.61
N ASP A 212 -14.66 -12.86 22.35
CA ASP A 212 -14.53 -11.48 21.85
C ASP A 212 -15.66 -11.24 20.84
N THR A 213 -16.49 -10.24 21.09
CA THR A 213 -17.61 -9.86 20.22
C THR A 213 -17.30 -8.54 19.55
N ILE A 214 -17.06 -8.59 18.24
CA ILE A 214 -16.77 -7.42 17.40
C ILE A 214 -18.04 -7.04 16.65
N THR A 215 -18.52 -5.81 16.85
CA THR A 215 -19.61 -5.23 16.05
C THR A 215 -19.00 -4.28 15.04
N VAL A 216 -19.31 -4.47 13.76
CA VAL A 216 -18.99 -3.50 12.71
C VAL A 216 -20.24 -2.72 12.30
N LYS A 217 -20.09 -1.44 12.00
CA LYS A 217 -21.11 -0.58 11.42
C LYS A 217 -20.56 0.00 10.12
N LEU A 218 -21.38 0.02 9.07
CA LEU A 218 -20.93 0.43 7.74
C LEU A 218 -21.62 1.73 7.34
N LYS A 219 -20.85 2.68 6.79
CA LYS A 219 -21.43 3.82 6.07
C LYS A 219 -22.11 3.32 4.79
N GLU A 220 -22.98 4.13 4.21
CA GLU A 220 -23.55 3.82 2.89
C GLU A 220 -22.44 3.80 1.83
N ASN A 221 -22.50 2.81 0.93
CA ASN A 221 -21.67 2.78 -0.26
C ASN A 221 -22.36 3.62 -1.33
N LYS A 222 -21.74 4.74 -1.69
CA LYS A 222 -22.23 5.68 -2.72
C LYS A 222 -21.59 5.46 -4.09
N SER A 223 -20.82 4.39 -4.24
CA SER A 223 -20.05 4.12 -5.45
C SER A 223 -20.77 3.15 -6.40
N LEU A 224 -20.41 3.22 -7.69
CA LEU A 224 -20.81 2.24 -8.71
C LEU A 224 -20.21 0.84 -8.48
N PHE A 225 -19.21 0.75 -7.61
CA PHE A 225 -18.48 -0.49 -7.36
C PHE A 225 -18.68 -1.00 -5.94
N GLU A 226 -18.59 -2.32 -5.82
CA GLU A 226 -18.45 -2.98 -4.54
C GLU A 226 -17.15 -2.53 -3.86
N ARG A 227 -17.21 -2.33 -2.55
CA ARG A 227 -16.03 -2.00 -1.73
C ARG A 227 -15.76 -3.07 -0.69
N ARG A 228 -14.47 -3.21 -0.33
CA ARG A 228 -13.98 -4.29 0.53
C ARG A 228 -13.05 -3.77 1.62
N ALA A 229 -13.25 -4.28 2.82
CA ALA A 229 -12.33 -4.17 3.94
C ALA A 229 -12.11 -5.55 4.56
N TYR A 230 -11.18 -5.65 5.50
CA TYR A 230 -10.80 -6.90 6.14
C TYR A 230 -10.57 -6.63 7.62
N LEU A 231 -11.21 -7.44 8.47
CA LEU A 231 -10.77 -7.61 9.85
C LEU A 231 -9.62 -8.61 9.85
N VAL A 232 -8.43 -8.10 10.15
CA VAL A 232 -7.17 -8.85 10.10
C VAL A 232 -6.82 -9.27 11.52
N PHE A 233 -6.92 -10.57 11.81
CA PHE A 233 -6.61 -11.14 13.12
C PHE A 233 -5.19 -11.67 13.16
N LYS A 234 -4.42 -11.30 14.19
CA LYS A 234 -3.02 -11.70 14.39
C LYS A 234 -2.75 -12.19 15.80
N THR A 235 -1.62 -12.91 15.97
CA THR A 235 -1.18 -13.47 17.26
C THR A 235 -0.94 -12.42 18.33
N ASP A 236 -0.41 -11.27 17.94
CA ASP A 236 -0.02 -10.15 18.79
C ASP A 236 -0.09 -8.84 17.97
N ASN A 237 0.31 -7.71 18.57
CA ASN A 237 0.32 -6.40 17.92
C ASN A 237 1.72 -5.97 17.42
N THR A 238 2.64 -6.91 17.24
CA THR A 238 4.01 -6.62 16.77
C THR A 238 4.16 -6.85 15.26
N ASP A 239 5.22 -6.34 14.67
CA ASP A 239 5.53 -6.57 13.24
C ASP A 239 5.79 -8.04 12.91
N LYS A 240 6.14 -8.85 13.91
CA LYS A 240 6.37 -10.29 13.78
C LYS A 240 5.10 -11.11 13.99
N ALA A 241 3.96 -10.45 14.24
CA ALA A 241 2.70 -11.11 14.52
C ALA A 241 2.29 -11.99 13.32
N LYS A 242 1.94 -13.24 13.62
CA LYS A 242 1.49 -14.19 12.60
C LYS A 242 0.02 -13.93 12.27
N LEU A 243 -0.31 -13.88 10.98
CA LEU A 243 -1.69 -13.82 10.51
C LEU A 243 -2.44 -15.10 10.92
N ILE A 244 -3.59 -14.92 11.56
CA ILE A 244 -4.49 -16.02 11.94
C ILE A 244 -5.56 -16.18 10.87
N ARG A 245 -6.25 -15.08 10.57
CA ARG A 245 -7.35 -15.03 9.60
C ARG A 245 -7.61 -13.60 9.18
N GLU A 246 -8.07 -13.43 7.94
CA GLU A 246 -8.76 -12.23 7.52
C GLU A 246 -10.24 -12.57 7.32
N ILE A 247 -11.13 -11.76 7.90
CA ILE A 247 -12.57 -11.84 7.63
C ILE A 247 -12.93 -10.67 6.70
N PRO A 248 -13.29 -10.93 5.44
CA PRO A 248 -13.65 -9.88 4.50
C PRO A 248 -15.00 -9.26 4.89
N ILE A 249 -15.04 -7.94 4.82
CA ILE A 249 -16.24 -7.10 4.88
C ILE A 249 -16.49 -6.61 3.45
N ILE A 250 -17.61 -7.01 2.88
CA ILE A 250 -17.98 -6.78 1.49
C ILE A 250 -19.30 -6.01 1.49
N GLN A 251 -19.30 -4.84 0.86
CA GLN A 251 -20.48 -4.01 0.72
C GLN A 251 -20.78 -3.78 -0.76
N LYS A 252 -21.99 -4.17 -1.19
CA LYS A 252 -22.42 -4.07 -2.59
C LYS A 252 -22.37 -2.63 -3.10
N ALA A 253 -22.20 -2.49 -4.41
CA ALA A 253 -22.32 -1.23 -5.12
C ALA A 253 -23.70 -0.58 -4.92
N HIS A 254 -23.75 0.74 -4.98
CA HIS A 254 -25.00 1.47 -5.09
C HIS A 254 -25.61 1.24 -6.49
N PRO A 255 -26.90 0.90 -6.61
CA PRO A 255 -27.50 0.62 -7.91
C PRO A 255 -27.70 1.87 -8.78
N LYS A 256 -27.83 3.04 -8.16
CA LYS A 256 -28.03 4.35 -8.81
C LYS A 256 -27.33 5.50 -8.08
N PRO A 257 -25.99 5.49 -7.99
CA PRO A 257 -25.26 6.51 -7.22
C PRO A 257 -25.41 7.88 -7.87
N VAL A 258 -25.25 8.94 -7.08
CA VAL A 258 -25.10 10.29 -7.63
C VAL A 258 -23.68 10.43 -8.17
N LEU A 259 -23.56 10.82 -9.44
CA LEU A 259 -22.29 10.94 -10.14
C LEU A 259 -22.11 12.35 -10.67
N THR A 260 -20.91 12.89 -10.52
CA THR A 260 -20.54 14.22 -11.04
C THR A 260 -19.43 14.08 -12.07
N THR A 261 -19.61 14.65 -13.26
CA THR A 261 -18.55 14.68 -14.27
C THR A 261 -17.80 16.00 -14.20
N LYS A 262 -16.47 15.96 -14.17
CA LYS A 262 -15.61 17.12 -14.43
C LYS A 262 -14.97 16.95 -15.80
N TRP A 263 -15.12 17.96 -16.65
CA TRP A 263 -14.59 17.97 -18.00
C TRP A 263 -13.20 18.59 -18.02
N ILE A 264 -12.35 18.10 -18.93
CA ILE A 264 -11.06 18.75 -19.22
C ILE A 264 -11.32 20.19 -19.67
N HIS A 265 -10.40 21.10 -19.34
CA HIS A 265 -10.53 22.52 -19.69
C HIS A 265 -10.88 22.70 -21.17
N GLY A 266 -11.90 23.53 -21.44
CA GLY A 266 -12.43 23.81 -22.77
C GLY A 266 -13.31 22.72 -23.39
N ILE A 267 -13.46 21.54 -22.75
CA ILE A 267 -14.44 20.52 -23.14
C ILE A 267 -15.78 20.83 -22.46
N THR A 268 -16.86 20.77 -23.22
CA THR A 268 -18.23 20.92 -22.71
C THR A 268 -18.89 19.57 -22.54
N GLU A 269 -19.88 19.51 -21.67
CA GLU A 269 -20.72 18.32 -21.50
C GLU A 269 -21.56 18.01 -22.75
N PRO A 270 -21.99 16.75 -22.93
CA PRO A 270 -22.90 16.36 -24.00
C PRO A 270 -24.24 17.09 -23.87
N LEU A 271 -24.84 17.43 -25.00
CA LEU A 271 -26.19 17.97 -25.06
C LEU A 271 -27.24 16.86 -24.82
N ASP A 272 -28.46 17.28 -24.52
CA ASP A 272 -29.58 16.36 -24.36
C ASP A 272 -29.76 15.49 -25.61
N GLY A 273 -29.69 14.17 -25.40
CA GLY A 273 -29.84 13.18 -26.47
C GLY A 273 -28.56 12.81 -27.21
N ASP A 274 -27.41 13.45 -26.94
CA ASP A 274 -26.11 13.08 -27.53
C ASP A 274 -25.66 11.67 -27.12
N LEU A 275 -25.99 11.28 -25.88
CA LEU A 275 -25.58 10.01 -25.31
C LEU A 275 -26.51 8.88 -25.74
N LYS A 276 -25.96 7.88 -26.43
CA LYS A 276 -26.70 6.70 -26.91
C LYS A 276 -26.31 5.44 -26.12
N PRO A 277 -27.28 4.60 -25.71
CA PRO A 277 -26.99 3.26 -25.18
C PRO A 277 -26.66 2.28 -26.32
N GLU A 278 -26.16 1.11 -25.97
CA GLU A 278 -25.94 0.01 -26.92
C GLU A 278 -26.51 -1.30 -26.37
N ALA A 279 -27.43 -1.93 -27.10
CA ALA A 279 -28.22 -3.06 -26.61
C ALA A 279 -27.36 -4.31 -26.27
N ALA A 280 -26.23 -4.48 -26.94
CA ALA A 280 -25.31 -5.58 -26.69
C ALA A 280 -24.31 -5.31 -25.54
N ALA A 281 -24.28 -4.09 -25.00
CA ALA A 281 -23.32 -3.66 -23.99
C ALA A 281 -23.91 -3.68 -22.57
N SER A 282 -23.08 -3.32 -21.58
CA SER A 282 -23.54 -3.08 -20.20
C SER A 282 -24.57 -1.95 -20.15
N PRO A 283 -25.58 -1.98 -19.24
CA PRO A 283 -26.48 -0.85 -19.00
C PRO A 283 -25.77 0.47 -18.61
N LEU A 284 -24.51 0.41 -18.18
CA LEU A 284 -23.67 1.59 -17.89
C LEU A 284 -23.01 2.18 -19.14
N TYR A 285 -22.95 1.42 -20.25
CA TYR A 285 -22.32 1.86 -21.48
C TYR A 285 -23.11 3.02 -22.11
N ARG A 286 -22.39 4.10 -22.41
CA ARG A 286 -22.90 5.25 -23.14
C ARG A 286 -21.86 5.64 -24.17
N LYS A 287 -22.32 5.84 -25.40
CA LYS A 287 -21.53 6.34 -26.53
C LYS A 287 -21.93 7.78 -26.81
N TRP A 288 -20.95 8.64 -27.05
CA TRP A 288 -21.15 10.01 -27.53
C TRP A 288 -20.48 10.16 -28.89
N GLU A 289 -21.29 10.27 -29.95
CA GLU A 289 -20.79 10.36 -31.32
C GLU A 289 -20.18 11.72 -31.63
N GLU A 290 -19.16 11.72 -32.48
CA GLU A 290 -18.52 12.95 -32.93
C GLU A 290 -19.41 13.71 -33.90
N THR A 291 -19.58 15.01 -33.66
CA THR A 291 -20.25 15.93 -34.57
C THR A 291 -19.38 17.16 -34.82
N ALA A 292 -19.75 17.98 -35.80
CA ALA A 292 -19.06 19.24 -36.06
C ALA A 292 -19.07 20.22 -34.87
N SER A 293 -19.97 20.04 -33.89
CA SER A 293 -20.09 20.89 -32.70
C SER A 293 -19.41 20.29 -31.45
N THR A 294 -18.93 19.04 -31.52
CA THR A 294 -18.18 18.45 -30.40
C THR A 294 -16.85 19.17 -30.19
N LYS A 295 -16.44 19.30 -28.92
CA LYS A 295 -15.21 20.02 -28.53
C LYS A 295 -14.05 19.12 -28.13
N TRP A 296 -14.31 17.83 -27.95
CA TRP A 296 -13.29 16.82 -27.74
C TRP A 296 -12.69 16.37 -29.07
N PHE A 297 -11.52 15.75 -29.01
CA PHE A 297 -10.80 15.26 -30.17
C PHE A 297 -10.72 13.74 -30.15
N ASN A 298 -10.73 13.13 -31.33
CA ASN A 298 -10.63 11.68 -31.51
C ASN A 298 -9.97 11.37 -32.86
N ALA A 299 -8.67 11.56 -32.97
CA ALA A 299 -7.89 11.05 -34.08
C ALA A 299 -7.90 9.51 -34.02
N ARG A 300 -8.48 8.86 -35.03
CA ARG A 300 -8.52 7.39 -35.10
C ARG A 300 -7.42 6.88 -36.01
N LYS A 301 -6.98 5.66 -35.75
CA LYS A 301 -6.12 4.93 -36.69
C LYS A 301 -6.95 4.56 -37.92
N LEU A 302 -6.41 4.86 -39.08
CA LEU A 302 -7.08 4.66 -40.36
C LEU A 302 -7.29 3.17 -40.64
N CYS A 303 -6.39 2.29 -40.19
CA CYS A 303 -6.53 0.85 -40.38
C CYS A 303 -7.81 0.24 -39.77
N TYR A 304 -8.43 0.89 -38.78
CA TYR A 304 -9.67 0.43 -38.13
C TYR A 304 -10.95 1.05 -38.74
N THR A 305 -10.78 2.01 -39.66
CA THR A 305 -11.89 2.57 -40.44
C THR A 305 -12.28 1.62 -41.58
N GLU A 306 -13.51 1.72 -42.07
CA GLU A 306 -13.94 0.91 -43.22
C GLU A 306 -13.22 1.34 -44.49
N LYS A 307 -13.11 2.66 -44.71
CA LYS A 307 -12.55 3.22 -45.95
C LYS A 307 -11.03 3.05 -46.07
N PHE A 308 -10.29 3.09 -44.97
CA PHE A 308 -8.83 3.19 -45.00
C PHE A 308 -8.10 1.98 -44.39
N LYS A 309 -8.71 0.78 -44.40
CA LYS A 309 -8.14 -0.47 -43.86
C LYS A 309 -6.72 -0.80 -44.32
N ALA A 310 -6.33 -0.38 -45.53
CA ALA A 310 -5.00 -0.62 -46.09
C ALA A 310 -3.89 0.27 -45.49
N VAL A 311 -4.25 1.35 -44.77
CA VAL A 311 -3.27 2.21 -44.12
C VAL A 311 -2.59 1.45 -42.98
N GLN A 312 -1.28 1.58 -42.88
CA GLN A 312 -0.49 0.94 -41.83
C GLN A 312 -0.22 1.90 -40.69
N ASP A 313 -1.17 2.05 -39.77
CA ASP A 313 -1.02 2.82 -38.53
C ASP A 313 -1.53 2.06 -37.28
N ASN A 314 -1.67 0.74 -37.38
CA ASN A 314 -2.21 -0.11 -36.31
C ASN A 314 -1.38 -0.08 -35.01
N GLN A 315 -0.10 0.32 -35.06
CA GLN A 315 0.78 0.45 -33.88
C GLN A 315 0.92 1.89 -33.38
N MET A 316 0.19 2.86 -33.94
CA MET A 316 0.40 4.29 -33.69
C MET A 316 -0.59 4.92 -32.68
N CYS A 317 -1.08 4.17 -31.68
CA CYS A 317 -2.01 4.72 -30.69
C CYS A 317 -1.41 5.88 -29.89
N TRP A 318 -0.11 5.81 -29.64
CA TRP A 318 0.68 6.89 -29.03
C TRP A 318 0.60 8.18 -29.85
N ALA A 319 0.72 8.08 -31.19
CA ALA A 319 0.71 9.23 -32.07
C ALA A 319 -0.70 9.83 -32.22
N MET A 320 -1.73 8.98 -32.28
CA MET A 320 -3.11 9.42 -32.38
C MET A 320 -3.56 10.13 -31.10
N SER A 321 -3.26 9.54 -29.93
CA SER A 321 -3.52 10.18 -28.64
C SER A 321 -2.69 11.46 -28.46
N THR A 322 -1.44 11.49 -28.96
CA THR A 322 -0.66 12.73 -28.98
C THR A 322 -1.30 13.80 -29.87
N ALA A 323 -1.82 13.42 -31.04
CA ALA A 323 -2.49 14.36 -31.93
C ALA A 323 -3.73 14.98 -31.27
N ASP A 324 -4.52 14.19 -30.54
CA ASP A 324 -5.63 14.67 -29.72
C ASP A 324 -5.19 15.71 -28.68
N LEU A 325 -4.11 15.40 -27.94
CA LEU A 325 -3.56 16.31 -26.92
C LEU A 325 -3.00 17.60 -27.55
N ILE A 326 -2.34 17.51 -28.70
CA ILE A 326 -1.81 18.68 -29.42
C ILE A 326 -2.94 19.53 -30.00
N HIS A 327 -4.01 18.95 -30.53
CA HIS A 327 -5.19 19.69 -30.95
C HIS A 327 -5.82 20.47 -29.80
N TRP A 328 -5.93 19.84 -28.63
CA TRP A 328 -6.31 20.54 -27.41
C TRP A 328 -5.35 21.69 -27.10
N TRP A 329 -4.04 21.44 -27.10
CA TRP A 329 -3.04 22.47 -26.80
C TRP A 329 -3.08 23.65 -27.77
N MET A 330 -3.25 23.39 -29.06
CA MET A 330 -3.38 24.39 -30.11
C MET A 330 -4.63 25.24 -29.92
N ARG A 331 -5.75 24.64 -29.51
CA ARG A 331 -6.97 25.38 -29.16
C ARG A 331 -6.74 26.31 -27.98
N GLU A 332 -6.13 25.82 -26.90
CA GLU A 332 -5.84 26.63 -25.71
C GLU A 332 -4.87 27.79 -26.01
N ASN A 333 -3.97 27.59 -26.97
CA ASN A 333 -2.97 28.56 -27.41
C ASN A 333 -3.31 29.25 -28.73
N LYS A 334 -4.56 29.25 -29.17
CA LYS A 334 -4.96 29.76 -30.50
C LYS A 334 -4.48 31.20 -30.74
N ASP A 335 -4.67 32.07 -29.75
CA ASP A 335 -4.27 33.49 -29.87
C ASP A 335 -2.75 33.66 -29.84
N ASN A 336 -2.05 32.87 -29.02
CA ASN A 336 -0.59 32.87 -28.96
C ASN A 336 0.02 32.35 -30.26
N LEU A 337 -0.56 31.31 -30.86
CA LEU A 337 -0.17 30.81 -32.18
C LEU A 337 -0.39 31.87 -33.24
N ALA A 338 -1.51 32.59 -33.23
CA ALA A 338 -1.78 33.69 -34.16
C ALA A 338 -0.74 34.83 -34.04
N ARG A 339 -0.38 35.22 -32.81
CA ARG A 339 0.70 36.19 -32.56
C ARG A 339 2.05 35.67 -33.03
N TYR A 340 2.34 34.40 -32.76
CA TYR A 340 3.60 33.76 -33.13
C TYR A 340 3.78 33.70 -34.66
N VAL A 341 2.77 33.24 -35.40
CA VAL A 341 2.86 33.17 -36.88
C VAL A 341 3.01 34.55 -37.50
N GLN A 342 2.29 35.56 -36.99
CA GLN A 342 2.43 36.96 -37.44
C GLN A 342 3.87 37.45 -37.23
N LYS A 343 4.42 37.23 -36.05
CA LYS A 343 5.78 37.64 -35.67
C LYS A 343 6.86 36.91 -36.47
N LYS A 344 6.64 35.64 -36.80
CA LYS A 344 7.56 34.85 -37.64
C LYS A 344 7.42 35.16 -39.15
N GLY A 345 6.49 36.05 -39.53
CA GLY A 345 6.22 36.39 -40.93
C GLY A 345 5.56 35.24 -41.71
N ILE A 346 4.94 34.29 -41.02
CA ILE A 346 4.29 33.13 -41.63
C ILE A 346 2.90 33.55 -42.11
N ILE A 347 2.70 33.52 -43.42
CA ILE A 347 1.51 34.07 -44.07
C ILE A 347 0.37 33.06 -44.02
N ALA A 348 -0.79 33.47 -43.48
CA ALA A 348 -2.00 32.65 -43.42
C ALA A 348 -2.41 32.12 -44.81
N GLY A 349 -2.78 30.84 -44.89
CA GLY A 349 -3.18 30.16 -46.13
C GLY A 349 -2.02 29.59 -46.96
N THR A 350 -0.77 29.85 -46.61
CA THR A 350 0.40 29.18 -47.22
C THR A 350 0.56 27.73 -46.74
N GLU A 351 1.36 26.93 -47.46
CA GLU A 351 1.70 25.57 -47.05
C GLU A 351 2.42 25.55 -45.69
N GLU A 352 3.31 26.51 -45.44
CA GLU A 352 4.02 26.66 -44.16
C GLU A 352 3.04 26.92 -43.00
N TYR A 353 1.98 27.70 -43.24
CA TYR A 353 0.99 28.02 -42.22
C TYR A 353 0.13 26.82 -41.79
N LYS A 354 -0.09 25.82 -42.66
CA LYS A 354 -1.00 24.71 -42.40
C LYS A 354 -0.71 23.95 -41.11
N ILE A 355 0.57 23.80 -40.75
CA ILE A 355 0.96 23.10 -39.51
C ILE A 355 0.61 23.90 -38.24
N TYR A 356 0.53 25.23 -38.33
CA TYR A 356 0.13 26.12 -37.24
C TYR A 356 -1.39 26.25 -37.12
N ALA A 357 -2.10 26.10 -38.23
CA ALA A 357 -3.57 26.12 -38.25
C ALA A 357 -4.16 24.94 -37.46
N GLY A 358 -3.46 23.80 -37.42
CA GLY A 358 -3.86 22.65 -36.62
C GLY A 358 -5.26 22.15 -36.97
N GLU A 359 -5.62 22.12 -38.26
CA GLU A 359 -6.99 21.82 -38.69
C GLU A 359 -7.52 20.49 -38.11
N TYR A 360 -8.72 20.57 -37.55
CA TYR A 360 -9.50 19.43 -37.06
C TYR A 360 -10.94 19.49 -37.59
N LYS A 361 -11.36 18.48 -38.35
CA LYS A 361 -12.68 18.44 -39.03
C LYS A 361 -13.64 17.44 -38.36
N GLY A 362 -14.07 17.74 -37.14
CA GLY A 362 -14.99 16.88 -36.39
C GLY A 362 -16.29 16.56 -37.13
N GLY A 363 -16.82 15.35 -36.95
CA GLY A 363 -18.09 14.93 -37.57
C GLY A 363 -18.00 14.58 -39.05
N SER A 364 -16.80 14.41 -39.61
CA SER A 364 -16.60 14.04 -41.02
C SER A 364 -17.02 12.60 -41.39
N GLY A 365 -17.41 11.81 -40.39
CA GLY A 365 -17.67 10.39 -40.53
C GLY A 365 -16.43 9.61 -41.02
N ASP A 366 -16.65 8.35 -41.37
CA ASP A 366 -15.56 7.46 -41.80
C ASP A 366 -14.91 7.90 -43.12
N ALA A 367 -15.72 8.47 -44.03
CA ALA A 367 -15.25 8.90 -45.34
C ALA A 367 -14.22 10.04 -45.28
N GLY A 368 -14.28 10.89 -44.26
CA GLY A 368 -13.38 12.03 -44.06
C GLY A 368 -12.27 11.80 -43.02
N GLU A 369 -12.18 10.61 -42.41
CA GLU A 369 -11.22 10.36 -41.31
C GLU A 369 -9.77 10.65 -41.72
N GLY A 370 -9.39 10.32 -42.96
CA GLY A 370 -8.05 10.58 -43.51
C GLY A 370 -7.65 12.06 -43.57
N GLU A 371 -8.61 12.97 -43.53
CA GLU A 371 -8.38 14.43 -43.53
C GLU A 371 -8.80 15.09 -42.22
N LYS A 372 -9.29 14.31 -41.25
CA LYS A 372 -9.88 14.85 -40.03
C LYS A 372 -8.88 15.57 -39.16
N SER A 373 -7.68 15.02 -39.01
CA SER A 373 -6.65 15.53 -38.11
C SER A 373 -5.35 15.80 -38.87
N SER A 374 -5.08 17.09 -39.11
CA SER A 374 -3.81 17.53 -39.72
C SER A 374 -2.60 17.07 -38.91
N VAL A 375 -2.67 17.17 -37.58
CA VAL A 375 -1.62 16.72 -36.65
C VAL A 375 -1.37 15.21 -36.74
N ALA A 376 -2.41 14.39 -36.78
CA ALA A 376 -2.26 12.93 -36.92
C ALA A 376 -1.58 12.55 -38.25
N ASN A 377 -1.90 13.29 -39.32
CA ASN A 377 -1.30 13.08 -40.63
C ASN A 377 0.19 13.44 -40.65
N VAL A 378 0.61 14.47 -39.90
CA VAL A 378 2.03 14.76 -39.68
C VAL A 378 2.73 13.56 -39.03
N PHE A 379 2.16 12.99 -37.96
CA PHE A 379 2.77 11.80 -37.34
C PHE A 379 2.84 10.58 -38.26
N ARG A 380 1.78 10.28 -39.01
CA ARG A 380 1.77 9.17 -39.99
C ARG A 380 2.86 9.30 -41.03
N LYS A 381 3.09 10.52 -41.52
CA LYS A 381 4.14 10.82 -42.49
C LYS A 381 5.53 10.67 -41.85
N SER A 382 5.72 11.23 -40.66
CA SER A 382 7.03 11.37 -40.05
C SER A 382 7.52 10.17 -39.26
N PHE A 383 6.68 9.20 -38.90
CA PHE A 383 7.07 8.04 -38.09
C PHE A 383 6.74 6.69 -38.76
N PRO A 384 7.50 5.63 -38.48
CA PRO A 384 7.14 4.27 -38.85
C PRO A 384 5.94 3.79 -38.04
N ASN A 385 5.25 2.78 -38.59
CA ASN A 385 4.18 2.08 -37.90
C ASN A 385 4.75 1.19 -36.80
N THR A 386 5.18 1.81 -35.71
CA THR A 386 5.76 1.16 -34.54
C THR A 386 5.34 1.90 -33.27
N GLY A 387 5.49 1.24 -32.12
CA GLY A 387 5.22 1.86 -30.83
C GLY A 387 6.27 2.90 -30.45
N ALA A 388 5.83 4.00 -29.85
CA ALA A 388 6.69 5.03 -29.24
C ALA A 388 5.97 5.67 -28.04
N ASP A 389 6.61 6.64 -27.40
CA ASP A 389 6.09 7.33 -26.21
C ASP A 389 5.63 8.77 -26.51
N LEU A 390 4.66 9.25 -25.71
CA LEU A 390 4.04 10.56 -25.91
C LEU A 390 4.97 11.72 -25.52
N ASN A 391 5.91 11.50 -24.58
CA ASN A 391 6.86 12.56 -24.21
C ASN A 391 7.74 12.91 -25.42
N THR A 392 8.31 11.90 -26.08
CA THR A 392 9.06 12.07 -27.32
C THR A 392 8.22 12.74 -28.39
N ALA A 393 6.97 12.31 -28.56
CA ALA A 393 6.06 12.83 -29.59
C ALA A 393 5.73 14.33 -29.43
N VAL A 394 5.37 14.75 -28.21
CA VAL A 394 5.06 16.17 -27.91
C VAL A 394 6.31 17.04 -28.01
N ASN A 395 7.43 16.58 -27.44
CA ASN A 395 8.68 17.34 -27.49
C ASN A 395 9.22 17.44 -28.92
N TRP A 396 9.05 16.42 -29.74
CA TRP A 396 9.34 16.48 -31.18
C TRP A 396 8.43 17.50 -31.87
N TYR A 397 7.10 17.40 -31.70
CA TYR A 397 6.15 18.23 -32.44
C TYR A 397 6.25 19.73 -32.10
N LEU A 398 6.32 20.06 -30.81
CA LEU A 398 6.29 21.46 -30.35
C LEU A 398 7.69 22.06 -30.23
N ARG A 399 8.68 21.29 -29.78
CA ARG A 399 10.03 21.82 -29.44
C ARG A 399 11.11 21.48 -30.46
N GLY A 400 10.85 20.51 -31.36
CA GLY A 400 11.79 20.09 -32.39
C GLY A 400 12.90 19.19 -31.88
N ASN A 401 12.67 18.52 -30.75
CA ASN A 401 13.59 17.49 -30.25
C ASN A 401 13.64 16.32 -31.23
N THR A 402 14.84 15.79 -31.48
CA THR A 402 15.03 14.63 -32.35
C THR A 402 14.52 13.35 -31.69
N SER A 403 13.79 12.54 -32.45
CA SER A 403 13.44 11.17 -32.09
C SER A 403 14.28 10.18 -32.91
N PRO A 404 14.79 9.09 -32.30
CA PRO A 404 15.49 8.04 -33.05
C PRO A 404 14.56 7.27 -34.01
N LEU A 405 13.23 7.42 -33.88
CA LEU A 405 12.25 6.74 -34.72
C LEU A 405 11.79 7.57 -35.92
N GLN A 406 12.10 8.87 -35.98
CA GLN A 406 11.57 9.73 -37.05
C GLN A 406 12.17 9.37 -38.43
N LYS A 407 11.33 9.34 -39.46
CA LYS A 407 11.72 9.11 -40.87
C LYS A 407 12.22 10.38 -41.56
N GLU A 408 11.58 11.49 -41.26
CA GLU A 408 11.85 12.83 -41.80
C GLU A 408 11.92 13.82 -40.63
N ALA A 409 12.65 14.93 -40.77
CA ALA A 409 12.61 16.03 -39.81
C ALA A 409 12.01 17.26 -40.50
N PRO A 410 10.76 17.65 -40.22
CA PRO A 410 10.59 18.70 -39.20
C PRO A 410 9.25 18.67 -38.45
N PRO A 411 9.33 18.74 -37.13
CA PRO A 411 8.52 19.71 -36.40
C PRO A 411 9.33 20.27 -35.24
N GLY A 412 8.69 20.98 -34.32
CA GLY A 412 9.28 22.08 -33.59
C GLY A 412 8.63 23.39 -34.04
N ILE A 413 7.29 23.39 -34.11
CA ILE A 413 6.53 24.53 -34.63
C ILE A 413 6.74 25.78 -33.76
N VAL A 414 7.03 25.59 -32.47
CA VAL A 414 7.30 26.66 -31.50
C VAL A 414 8.62 26.42 -30.79
N LYS A 415 9.62 25.90 -31.50
CA LYS A 415 10.94 25.56 -30.94
C LYS A 415 11.67 26.77 -30.34
N ASP A 416 11.39 27.98 -30.80
CA ASP A 416 12.04 29.18 -30.23
C ASP A 416 11.46 29.53 -28.85
N VAL A 417 10.21 29.11 -28.60
CA VAL A 417 9.48 29.34 -27.34
C VAL A 417 9.87 28.31 -26.30
N PHE A 418 9.82 27.03 -26.68
CA PHE A 418 9.95 25.92 -25.76
C PHE A 418 11.20 25.08 -25.96
N GLY A 419 12.04 25.37 -26.95
CA GLY A 419 13.22 24.57 -27.31
C GLY A 419 14.28 24.46 -26.21
N GLY A 420 15.34 23.69 -26.50
CA GLY A 420 16.40 23.34 -25.55
C GLY A 420 16.25 21.93 -24.96
N GLN A 421 17.19 21.49 -24.12
CA GLN A 421 17.11 20.16 -23.47
C GLN A 421 16.79 20.25 -21.98
N ASP A 422 16.62 21.47 -21.46
CA ASP A 422 16.83 21.71 -20.03
C ASP A 422 15.66 21.26 -19.14
N ASP A 423 14.47 21.06 -19.72
CA ASP A 423 13.34 20.39 -19.06
C ASP A 423 12.28 19.91 -20.07
N LEU A 424 12.21 18.59 -20.30
CA LEU A 424 11.21 17.94 -21.17
C LEU A 424 9.80 17.89 -20.56
N THR A 425 9.67 18.23 -19.27
CA THR A 425 8.41 18.13 -18.52
C THR A 425 7.56 19.41 -18.55
N LYS A 426 8.06 20.46 -19.23
CA LYS A 426 7.37 21.74 -19.41
C LYS A 426 6.04 21.62 -20.15
N LEU A 427 5.95 20.72 -21.12
CA LEU A 427 4.74 20.55 -21.94
C LEU A 427 3.97 19.28 -21.58
N ILE A 428 4.66 18.25 -21.08
CA ILE A 428 4.07 16.94 -20.86
C ILE A 428 4.73 16.22 -19.69
N ILE A 429 3.93 15.57 -18.85
CA ILE A 429 4.39 14.72 -17.76
C ILE A 429 3.80 13.33 -17.99
N SER A 430 4.61 12.28 -17.93
CA SER A 430 4.12 10.89 -17.79
C SER A 430 4.61 10.31 -16.48
N ARG A 431 3.73 9.68 -15.71
CA ARG A 431 4.11 8.95 -14.50
C ARG A 431 3.33 7.65 -14.38
N ALA A 432 4.05 6.61 -13.98
CA ALA A 432 3.45 5.35 -13.58
C ALA A 432 2.62 5.53 -12.31
N VAL A 433 1.46 4.87 -12.27
CA VAL A 433 0.54 4.87 -11.12
C VAL A 433 0.41 3.45 -10.57
N LYS A 434 0.76 3.27 -9.30
CA LYS A 434 0.75 1.96 -8.63
C LYS A 434 -0.37 1.86 -7.62
N THR A 435 -0.91 2.98 -7.17
CA THR A 435 -1.96 3.05 -6.17
C THR A 435 -3.14 3.94 -6.61
N LYS A 436 -4.31 3.71 -6.01
CA LYS A 436 -5.49 4.57 -6.12
C LYS A 436 -5.15 6.02 -5.79
N ALA A 437 -4.41 6.24 -4.70
CA ALA A 437 -4.02 7.57 -4.24
C ALA A 437 -3.19 8.34 -5.28
N GLU A 438 -2.16 7.70 -5.84
CA GLU A 438 -1.32 8.30 -6.89
C GLU A 438 -2.13 8.63 -8.15
N PHE A 439 -2.94 7.68 -8.62
CA PHE A 439 -3.78 7.86 -9.80
C PHE A 439 -4.79 9.00 -9.61
N GLU A 440 -5.54 8.98 -8.51
CA GLU A 440 -6.56 9.99 -8.28
C GLU A 440 -5.95 11.36 -8.03
N GLN A 441 -4.83 11.45 -7.32
CA GLN A 441 -4.13 12.71 -7.08
C GLN A 441 -3.72 13.35 -8.41
N MET A 442 -3.05 12.60 -9.29
CA MET A 442 -2.59 13.12 -10.58
C MET A 442 -3.74 13.63 -11.45
N ILE A 443 -4.83 12.85 -11.55
CA ILE A 443 -6.00 13.25 -12.36
C ILE A 443 -6.69 14.48 -11.75
N LYS A 444 -6.86 14.52 -10.42
CA LYS A 444 -7.49 15.66 -9.72
C LYS A 444 -6.66 16.93 -9.84
N GLU A 445 -5.34 16.84 -9.76
CA GLU A 445 -4.41 17.96 -9.99
C GLU A 445 -4.49 18.46 -11.44
N ALA A 446 -4.46 17.55 -12.42
CA ALA A 446 -4.61 17.93 -13.83
C ALA A 446 -5.94 18.65 -14.12
N LEU A 447 -7.05 18.18 -13.55
CA LEU A 447 -8.35 18.87 -13.67
C LEU A 447 -8.33 20.25 -13.02
N LYS A 448 -7.72 20.38 -11.84
CA LYS A 448 -7.60 21.64 -11.11
C LYS A 448 -6.78 22.68 -11.88
N GLU A 449 -5.70 22.24 -12.52
CA GLU A 449 -4.77 23.08 -13.29
C GLU A 449 -5.22 23.28 -14.75
N GLY A 450 -6.32 22.65 -15.16
CA GLY A 450 -6.88 22.78 -16.50
C GLY A 450 -6.01 22.15 -17.58
N HIS A 451 -5.43 20.99 -17.31
CA HIS A 451 -4.55 20.24 -18.22
C HIS A 451 -5.29 19.11 -18.94
N ALA A 452 -4.81 18.73 -20.12
CA ALA A 452 -5.32 17.57 -20.83
C ALA A 452 -4.70 16.27 -20.31
N ILE A 453 -5.45 15.17 -20.44
CA ILE A 453 -5.11 13.88 -19.82
C ILE A 453 -5.16 12.78 -20.88
N ALA A 454 -4.18 11.88 -20.83
CA ALA A 454 -4.25 10.56 -21.44
C ALA A 454 -3.83 9.49 -20.41
N VAL A 455 -4.20 8.24 -20.65
CA VAL A 455 -3.79 7.13 -19.80
C VAL A 455 -3.23 5.98 -20.63
N ILE A 456 -2.18 5.35 -20.12
CA ILE A 456 -1.65 4.11 -20.68
C ILE A 456 -2.30 2.95 -19.94
N ILE A 457 -2.89 2.04 -20.71
CA ILE A 457 -3.57 0.85 -20.21
C ILE A 457 -2.87 -0.42 -20.68
N LYS A 458 -2.90 -1.46 -19.84
CA LYS A 458 -2.29 -2.76 -20.10
C LYS A 458 -3.19 -3.93 -19.70
N PRO A 459 -3.48 -4.88 -20.60
CA PRO A 459 -4.17 -6.11 -20.24
C PRO A 459 -3.41 -6.91 -19.18
N VAL A 460 -4.12 -7.40 -18.15
CA VAL A 460 -3.55 -8.19 -17.05
C VAL A 460 -3.34 -9.65 -17.46
N LYS A 461 -4.25 -10.22 -18.25
CA LYS A 461 -4.24 -11.65 -18.60
C LYS A 461 -3.10 -12.06 -19.53
N ASN A 462 -2.65 -11.15 -20.39
CA ASN A 462 -1.60 -11.41 -21.37
C ASN A 462 -0.53 -10.33 -21.26
N VAL A 463 0.50 -10.57 -20.45
CA VAL A 463 1.62 -9.62 -20.23
C VAL A 463 2.41 -9.27 -21.50
N LEU A 464 2.24 -10.06 -22.57
CA LEU A 464 2.82 -9.84 -23.90
C LEU A 464 1.98 -8.90 -24.77
N ASP A 465 0.72 -8.61 -24.40
CA ASP A 465 -0.10 -7.66 -25.13
C ASP A 465 0.54 -6.26 -25.01
N PRO A 466 0.60 -5.51 -26.12
CA PRO A 466 1.23 -4.20 -26.12
C PRO A 466 0.46 -3.23 -25.23
N LEU A 467 1.20 -2.25 -24.68
CA LEU A 467 0.59 -1.08 -24.05
C LEU A 467 -0.33 -0.37 -25.06
N HIS A 468 -1.43 0.17 -24.56
CA HIS A 468 -2.35 0.97 -25.37
C HIS A 468 -2.59 2.31 -24.70
N VAL A 469 -2.85 3.34 -25.50
CA VAL A 469 -3.05 4.71 -25.00
C VAL A 469 -4.41 5.19 -25.45
N VAL A 470 -5.13 5.83 -24.52
CA VAL A 470 -6.42 6.48 -24.75
C VAL A 470 -6.40 7.89 -24.17
N THR A 471 -7.04 8.83 -24.86
CA THR A 471 -7.18 10.22 -24.39
C THR A 471 -8.41 10.34 -23.51
N VAL A 472 -8.34 11.12 -22.43
CA VAL A 472 -9.42 11.30 -21.46
C VAL A 472 -9.95 12.73 -21.54
N TRP A 473 -11.26 12.88 -21.69
CA TRP A 473 -11.93 14.19 -21.86
C TRP A 473 -12.87 14.57 -20.72
N GLY A 474 -13.29 13.59 -19.92
CA GLY A 474 -14.13 13.79 -18.76
C GLY A 474 -13.86 12.74 -17.68
N VAL A 475 -13.97 13.14 -16.43
CA VAL A 475 -13.68 12.31 -15.27
C VAL A 475 -14.91 12.30 -14.37
N VAL A 476 -15.42 11.11 -14.05
CA VAL A 476 -16.64 10.94 -13.28
C VAL A 476 -16.29 10.56 -11.85
N PHE A 477 -16.88 11.28 -10.91
CA PHE A 477 -16.72 11.12 -9.47
C PHE A 477 -18.00 10.59 -8.84
N ASP A 478 -17.86 9.70 -7.87
CA ASP A 478 -18.94 9.41 -6.91
C ASP A 478 -18.99 10.47 -5.80
N GLU A 479 -20.00 10.40 -4.93
CA GLU A 479 -20.17 11.34 -3.81
C GLU A 479 -19.06 11.29 -2.76
N ASP A 480 -18.32 10.18 -2.70
CA ASP A 480 -17.14 10.03 -1.85
C ASP A 480 -15.87 10.60 -2.54
N ASN A 481 -16.04 11.26 -3.69
CA ASN A 481 -15.01 11.89 -4.50
C ASN A 481 -13.96 10.89 -5.04
N ASN A 482 -14.33 9.61 -5.21
CA ASN A 482 -13.50 8.63 -5.91
C ASN A 482 -13.71 8.76 -7.42
N ILE A 483 -12.68 8.50 -8.22
CA ILE A 483 -12.83 8.42 -9.68
C ILE A 483 -13.39 7.05 -10.04
N VAL A 484 -14.56 7.03 -10.67
CA VAL A 484 -15.31 5.79 -10.96
C VAL A 484 -15.54 5.55 -12.44
N GLU A 485 -15.45 6.56 -13.30
CA GLU A 485 -15.49 6.40 -14.76
C GLU A 485 -14.62 7.46 -15.44
N LEU A 486 -14.11 7.14 -16.64
CA LEU A 486 -13.44 8.09 -17.53
C LEU A 486 -14.14 8.11 -18.89
N TRP A 487 -14.41 9.30 -19.40
CA TRP A 487 -14.80 9.53 -20.79
C TRP A 487 -13.55 9.58 -21.67
N ASN A 488 -13.43 8.65 -22.61
CA ASN A 488 -12.22 8.52 -23.42
C ASN A 488 -12.49 8.42 -24.92
N SER A 489 -11.58 8.95 -25.73
CA SER A 489 -11.41 8.54 -27.13
C SER A 489 -10.44 7.37 -27.20
N ASP A 490 -10.74 6.38 -28.03
CA ASP A 490 -9.84 5.28 -28.35
C ASP A 490 -9.56 5.27 -29.85
N SER A 491 -8.29 5.46 -30.21
CA SER A 491 -7.85 5.46 -31.61
C SER A 491 -8.08 4.13 -32.34
N ASN A 492 -8.37 3.04 -31.62
CA ASN A 492 -8.70 1.74 -32.21
C ASN A 492 -10.19 1.61 -32.59
N ASP A 493 -11.05 2.56 -32.22
CA ASP A 493 -12.48 2.43 -32.45
C ASP A 493 -12.85 2.59 -33.93
N ALA A 494 -13.70 1.68 -34.42
CA ALA A 494 -14.18 1.70 -35.80
C ALA A 494 -15.14 2.88 -36.11
N TYR A 495 -15.62 3.59 -35.09
CA TYR A 495 -16.49 4.76 -35.24
C TYR A 495 -15.95 5.94 -34.44
N SER A 496 -16.15 7.17 -34.94
CA SER A 496 -15.74 8.37 -34.22
C SER A 496 -16.71 8.71 -33.08
N HIS A 497 -16.31 8.34 -31.86
CA HIS A 497 -17.08 8.59 -30.65
C HIS A 497 -16.16 8.61 -29.43
N ILE A 498 -16.69 9.04 -28.29
CA ILE A 498 -16.11 8.75 -26.97
C ILE A 498 -17.06 7.87 -26.17
N VAL A 499 -16.49 7.04 -25.30
CA VAL A 499 -17.22 6.15 -24.39
C VAL A 499 -16.76 6.36 -22.97
N LYS A 500 -17.58 5.87 -22.03
CA LYS A 500 -17.13 5.67 -20.65
C LYS A 500 -16.58 4.27 -20.46
N PHE A 501 -15.45 4.17 -19.78
CA PHE A 501 -15.10 2.95 -19.06
C PHE A 501 -15.08 3.19 -17.55
N GLY A 502 -15.42 2.14 -16.80
CA GLY A 502 -15.38 2.16 -15.35
C GLY A 502 -13.95 2.13 -14.83
N VAL A 503 -13.70 2.75 -13.68
CA VAL A 503 -12.42 2.70 -12.97
C VAL A 503 -12.65 2.04 -11.62
N HIS A 504 -12.08 0.86 -11.44
CA HIS A 504 -12.15 0.10 -10.20
C HIS A 504 -10.76 -0.08 -9.58
N TYR A 505 -10.67 -0.32 -8.27
CA TYR A 505 -9.42 -0.35 -7.52
C TYR A 505 -9.18 -1.69 -6.79
N PRO A 506 -9.14 -2.83 -7.50
CA PRO A 506 -8.87 -4.10 -6.85
C PRO A 506 -7.46 -4.08 -6.25
N GLY A 507 -7.35 -4.37 -4.95
CA GLY A 507 -6.08 -4.28 -4.21
C GLY A 507 -5.49 -2.87 -4.16
N GLY A 508 -6.29 -1.84 -4.40
CA GLY A 508 -5.85 -0.44 -4.38
C GLY A 508 -5.14 0.02 -5.63
N VAL A 509 -5.29 -0.67 -6.76
CA VAL A 509 -4.62 -0.36 -8.03
C VAL A 509 -5.67 -0.02 -9.10
N PRO A 510 -5.53 1.06 -9.89
CA PRO A 510 -6.53 1.44 -10.87
C PRO A 510 -6.64 0.45 -12.04
N HIS A 511 -7.85 -0.01 -12.32
CA HIS A 511 -8.18 -0.91 -13.42
C HIS A 511 -9.36 -0.37 -14.22
N LYS A 512 -9.25 -0.45 -15.55
CA LYS A 512 -10.31 -0.15 -16.52
C LYS A 512 -11.29 -1.32 -16.58
N ILE A 513 -12.58 -1.02 -16.50
CA ILE A 513 -13.70 -1.93 -16.80
C ILE A 513 -14.32 -1.49 -18.13
N ASN A 514 -14.17 -2.31 -19.16
CA ASN A 514 -14.80 -2.06 -20.45
C ASN A 514 -16.31 -2.38 -20.41
N TYR A 515 -17.15 -1.36 -20.35
CA TYR A 515 -18.60 -1.52 -20.38
C TYR A 515 -19.16 -2.02 -21.72
N GLY A 516 -18.40 -1.94 -22.81
CA GLY A 516 -18.76 -2.56 -24.09
C GLY A 516 -18.69 -4.09 -24.05
N ALA A 517 -17.89 -4.66 -23.13
CA ALA A 517 -17.78 -6.09 -22.94
C ALA A 517 -18.69 -6.55 -21.77
N LYS A 518 -19.66 -7.43 -22.04
CA LYS A 518 -20.68 -7.87 -21.06
C LYS A 518 -20.12 -8.39 -19.72
N ASN A 519 -18.87 -8.87 -19.69
CA ASN A 519 -18.27 -9.57 -18.55
C ASN A 519 -16.86 -9.10 -18.19
N ASP A 520 -16.43 -7.90 -18.60
CA ASP A 520 -15.13 -7.38 -18.16
C ASP A 520 -15.15 -7.10 -16.65
N LYS A 521 -14.19 -7.69 -15.93
CA LYS A 521 -14.07 -7.58 -14.47
C LYS A 521 -12.98 -6.59 -14.03
N GLY A 522 -12.47 -5.79 -14.96
CA GLY A 522 -11.31 -4.95 -14.70
C GLY A 522 -10.02 -5.67 -15.07
N ASP A 523 -10.00 -6.41 -16.18
CA ASP A 523 -8.84 -7.20 -16.63
C ASP A 523 -7.77 -6.34 -17.31
N THR A 524 -7.85 -5.01 -17.20
CA THR A 524 -6.93 -4.05 -17.81
C THR A 524 -6.49 -3.05 -16.76
N ARG A 525 -5.20 -3.00 -16.46
CA ARG A 525 -4.62 -2.05 -15.51
C ARG A 525 -4.39 -0.70 -16.17
N ILE A 526 -4.61 0.39 -15.43
CA ILE A 526 -4.12 1.71 -15.80
C ILE A 526 -2.70 1.82 -15.25
N GLU A 527 -1.71 1.83 -16.13
CA GLU A 527 -0.29 1.77 -15.77
C GLU A 527 0.31 3.16 -15.59
N GLU A 528 -0.06 4.12 -16.45
CA GLU A 528 0.49 5.47 -16.43
C GLU A 528 -0.59 6.52 -16.68
N VAL A 529 -0.40 7.69 -16.07
CA VAL A 529 -1.16 8.91 -16.34
C VAL A 529 -0.24 9.90 -17.05
N ILE A 530 -0.73 10.44 -18.15
CA ILE A 530 -0.06 11.45 -18.97
C ILE A 530 -0.84 12.75 -18.84
N ILE A 531 -0.14 13.84 -18.54
CA ILE A 531 -0.70 15.17 -18.39
C ILE A 531 -0.01 16.09 -19.40
N MET A 532 -0.78 16.67 -20.33
CA MET A 532 -0.28 17.72 -21.21
C MET A 532 -0.69 19.09 -20.66
N LYS A 533 0.31 19.92 -20.36
CA LYS A 533 0.11 21.28 -19.88
C LYS A 533 -0.20 22.20 -21.04
N SER A 534 -1.05 23.21 -20.84
CA SER A 534 -1.29 24.24 -21.86
C SER A 534 -0.05 25.11 -22.09
N ALA A 535 0.79 25.29 -21.06
CA ALA A 535 1.96 26.18 -21.07
C ALA A 535 1.66 27.57 -21.67
N LYS A 536 0.41 28.01 -21.50
CA LYS A 536 -0.13 29.20 -22.17
C LYS A 536 0.58 30.47 -21.71
N LYS A 537 0.82 30.55 -20.40
CA LYS A 537 1.48 31.69 -19.76
C LYS A 537 2.95 31.79 -20.20
N GLU A 538 3.65 30.67 -20.25
CA GLU A 538 5.04 30.61 -20.70
C GLU A 538 5.18 31.03 -22.18
N PHE A 539 4.19 30.68 -23.01
CA PHE A 539 4.12 31.15 -24.39
C PHE A 539 3.88 32.67 -24.46
N GLU A 540 2.95 33.20 -23.66
CA GLU A 540 2.68 34.64 -23.56
C GLU A 540 3.93 35.42 -23.12
N GLU A 541 4.61 34.96 -22.07
CA GLU A 541 5.84 35.55 -21.55
C GLU A 541 6.95 35.60 -22.63
N TRP A 542 7.10 34.54 -23.42
CA TRP A 542 8.05 34.55 -24.54
C TRP A 542 7.66 35.55 -25.64
N LEU A 543 6.38 35.62 -25.98
CA LEU A 543 5.89 36.55 -27.00
C LEU A 543 6.15 37.99 -26.59
N ASP A 544 5.93 38.33 -25.32
CA ASP A 544 6.10 39.67 -24.76
C ASP A 544 7.58 40.05 -24.62
N ALA A 545 8.46 39.10 -24.28
CA ALA A 545 9.89 39.33 -24.14
C ALA A 545 10.63 39.53 -25.48
N HIS A 546 9.98 39.22 -26.59
CA HIS A 546 10.56 39.29 -27.93
C HIS A 546 9.59 40.11 -28.83
N PRO A 547 9.50 41.44 -28.72
CA PRO A 547 8.48 42.22 -29.43
C PRO A 547 8.58 42.14 -30.97
#